data_AF-A0A3P7JJE9-F1
#
_entry.id   AF-A0A3P7JJE9-F1
#
_cell.length_a   1.000
_cell.length_b   1.000
_cell.length_c   1.000
_cell.angle_alpha   90.00
_cell.angle_beta   90.00
_cell.angle_gamma   90.00
#
_symmetry.space_group_name_H-M   'P 1'
#
loop_
_entity.id
_entity.type
_entity.pdbx_description
1 polymer ?
#
loop_
_entity_poly.entity_id
_entity_poly.type
_entity_poly.pdbx_seq_one_letter_code
_entity_poly.pdbx_strand_id
1 'polypeptide(L)'
;MVESLDLSVPKSFMEFATEWQTKLSLIGHLKNLLLDQIGRADGTAVDCSRAWSHSISAPFFRYSPQLSTAIDLDETDDVKLINIMWGTKVYMNEENSSVEQLVELLK
;
A
#
# COMPACT_ATOMS: atom_id res chain seq x y z
N MET A 1 50.33 -23.17 -24.07
CA MET A 1 49.64 -24.19 -23.26
C MET A 1 49.24 -23.54 -21.95
N VAL A 2 47.98 -23.10 -21.83
CA VAL A 2 47.34 -22.92 -20.52
C VAL A 2 46.06 -23.71 -20.66
N GLU A 3 46.11 -24.91 -20.08
CA GLU A 3 45.02 -25.86 -20.03
C GLU A 3 43.91 -25.23 -19.19
N SER A 4 42.80 -24.89 -19.84
CA SER A 4 41.58 -24.45 -19.18
C SER A 4 41.07 -25.62 -18.34
N LEU A 5 41.39 -25.58 -17.06
CA LEU A 5 40.87 -26.52 -16.08
C LEU A 5 39.35 -26.31 -16.00
N ASP A 6 38.62 -27.19 -16.68
CA ASP A 6 37.17 -27.20 -16.71
C ASP A 6 36.70 -27.67 -15.32
N LEU A 7 36.55 -26.69 -14.43
CA LEU A 7 36.08 -26.89 -13.07
C LEU A 7 34.58 -27.23 -13.17
N SER A 8 34.27 -28.51 -13.40
CA SER A 8 32.91 -29.01 -13.50
C SER A 8 32.26 -28.94 -12.12
N VAL A 9 31.78 -27.75 -11.74
CA VAL A 9 30.93 -27.58 -10.56
C VAL A 9 29.71 -28.46 -10.80
N PRO A 10 29.41 -29.45 -9.93
CA PRO A 10 28.33 -30.40 -10.17
C PRO A 10 27.03 -29.65 -10.43
N LYS A 11 26.29 -30.03 -11.50
CA LYS A 11 25.01 -29.39 -11.86
C LYS A 11 24.04 -29.32 -10.68
N SER A 12 24.07 -30.32 -9.80
CA SER A 12 23.28 -30.38 -8.57
C SER A 12 23.59 -29.25 -7.57
N PHE A 13 24.84 -28.75 -7.52
CA PHE A 13 25.21 -27.59 -6.71
C PHE A 13 24.72 -26.28 -7.33
N MET A 14 24.78 -26.18 -8.66
CA MET A 14 24.23 -25.02 -9.38
C MET A 14 22.70 -24.97 -9.28
N GLU A 15 22.02 -26.11 -9.42
CA GLU A 15 20.58 -26.23 -9.19
C GLU A 15 20.19 -25.89 -7.75
N PHE A 16 20.96 -26.37 -6.77
CA PHE A 16 20.77 -25.99 -5.38
C PHE A 16 20.96 -24.48 -5.15
N ALA A 17 21.99 -23.87 -5.76
CA ALA A 17 22.26 -22.45 -5.63
C ALA A 17 21.17 -21.58 -6.29
N THR A 18 20.68 -21.96 -7.46
CA THR A 18 19.58 -21.27 -8.15
C THR A 18 18.25 -21.43 -7.42
N GLU A 19 17.98 -22.61 -6.84
CA GLU A 19 16.83 -22.84 -5.96
C GLU A 19 16.89 -21.96 -4.70
N TRP A 20 18.06 -21.87 -4.06
CA TRP A 20 18.28 -21.00 -2.91
C TRP A 20 18.10 -19.53 -3.27
N GLN A 21 18.64 -19.09 -4.41
CA GLN A 21 18.47 -17.73 -4.88
C GLN A 21 16.99 -17.39 -5.14
N THR A 22 16.25 -18.32 -5.76
CA THR A 22 14.81 -18.15 -6.03
C THR A 22 14.00 -18.10 -4.74
N LYS A 23 14.31 -18.95 -3.76
CA LYS A 23 13.68 -18.94 -2.43
C LYS A 23 13.95 -17.64 -1.68
N LEU A 24 15.18 -17.13 -1.71
CA LEU A 24 15.54 -15.85 -1.07
C LEU A 24 14.80 -14.67 -1.71
N SER A 25 14.71 -14.65 -3.04
CA SER A 25 13.91 -13.65 -3.77
C SER A 25 12.44 -13.71 -3.36
N LEU A 26 11.85 -14.91 -3.30
CA LEU A 26 10.46 -15.09 -2.88
C LEU A 26 10.22 -14.61 -1.44
N ILE A 27 11.11 -14.92 -0.50
CA ILE A 27 11.07 -14.41 0.88
C ILE A 27 11.13 -12.88 0.92
N GLY A 28 11.97 -12.26 0.09
CA GLY A 28 12.06 -10.80 -0.03
C GLY A 28 10.75 -10.17 -0.50
N HIS A 29 10.10 -10.76 -1.52
CA HIS A 29 8.81 -10.28 -2.00
C HIS A 29 7.70 -10.46 -0.96
N LEU A 30 7.66 -11.61 -0.26
CA LEU A 30 6.71 -11.86 0.84
C LEU A 30 6.89 -10.84 1.98
N LYS A 31 8.13 -10.51 2.34
CA LYS A 31 8.43 -9.47 3.33
C LYS A 31 7.81 -8.14 2.92
N ASN A 32 8.03 -7.70 1.68
CA ASN A 32 7.49 -6.43 1.20
C ASN A 32 5.96 -6.45 1.17
N LEU A 33 5.35 -7.56 0.76
CA LEU A 33 3.90 -7.73 0.81
C LEU A 33 3.38 -7.65 2.24
N LEU A 34 4.04 -8.29 3.21
CA LEU A 34 3.64 -8.22 4.61
C LEU A 34 3.77 -6.79 5.18
N LEU A 35 4.83 -6.07 4.82
CA LEU A 35 5.00 -4.67 5.22
C LEU A 35 3.90 -3.79 4.65
N ASP A 36 3.55 -3.98 3.38
CA ASP A 36 2.41 -3.31 2.75
C ASP A 36 1.12 -3.63 3.52
N GLN A 37 0.83 -4.91 3.78
CA GLN A 37 -0.36 -5.31 4.53
C GLN A 37 -0.45 -4.71 5.93
N ILE A 38 0.68 -4.57 6.64
CA ILE A 38 0.73 -3.95 7.96
C ILE A 38 0.50 -2.43 7.86
N GLY A 39 1.02 -1.79 6.82
CA GLY A 39 0.86 -0.36 6.57
C GLY A 39 -0.48 0.04 5.96
N ARG A 40 -1.31 -0.92 5.54
CA ARG A 40 -2.62 -0.66 4.94
C ARG A 40 -3.57 -0.01 5.95
N ALA A 41 -3.87 1.26 5.73
CA ALA A 41 -4.93 1.98 6.43
C ALA A 41 -6.34 1.62 5.90
N ASP A 42 -6.41 0.95 4.74
CA ASP A 42 -7.63 0.67 3.98
C ASP A 42 -7.94 -0.83 3.91
N GLY A 43 -9.23 -1.17 3.93
CA GLY A 43 -9.73 -2.54 3.81
C GLY A 43 -10.48 -3.01 5.06
N THR A 44 -10.16 -4.20 5.54
CA THR A 44 -10.94 -4.91 6.57
C THR A 44 -11.15 -4.11 7.86
N ALA A 45 -10.15 -3.32 8.29
CA ALA A 45 -10.28 -2.49 9.49
C ALA A 45 -11.43 -1.47 9.33
N VAL A 46 -11.52 -0.84 8.16
CA VAL A 46 -12.55 0.15 7.83
C VAL A 46 -13.91 -0.50 7.70
N ASP A 47 -13.99 -1.64 7.03
CA ASP A 47 -15.25 -2.37 6.87
C ASP A 47 -15.78 -2.88 8.21
N CYS A 48 -14.88 -3.32 9.10
CA CYS A 48 -15.21 -3.67 10.47
C CYS A 48 -15.74 -2.46 11.25
N SER A 49 -15.05 -1.30 11.19
CA SER A 49 -15.52 -0.07 11.84
C SER A 49 -16.88 0.37 11.32
N ARG A 50 -17.11 0.30 10.00
CA ARG A 50 -18.41 0.61 9.39
C ARG A 50 -19.50 -0.33 9.89
N ALA A 51 -19.24 -1.65 9.89
CA ALA A 51 -20.18 -2.65 10.37
C ALA A 51 -20.50 -2.46 11.86
N TRP A 52 -19.49 -2.13 12.67
CA TRP A 52 -19.67 -1.91 14.10
C TRP A 52 -20.46 -0.63 14.38
N SER A 53 -20.17 0.45 13.66
CA SER A 53 -20.94 1.70 13.72
C SER A 53 -22.40 1.47 13.35
N HIS A 54 -22.65 0.71 12.27
CA HIS A 54 -24.01 0.31 11.88
C HIS A 54 -24.70 -0.54 12.95
N SER A 55 -23.97 -1.42 13.65
CA SER A 55 -24.54 -2.27 14.72
C SER A 55 -25.07 -1.47 15.92
N ILE A 56 -24.48 -0.30 16.20
CA ILE A 56 -24.91 0.62 17.26
C ILE A 56 -25.81 1.74 16.72
N SER A 57 -26.28 1.64 15.47
CA SER A 57 -27.08 2.65 14.78
C SER A 57 -26.42 4.04 14.76
N ALA A 58 -25.08 4.08 14.76
CA ALA A 58 -24.32 5.31 14.58
C ALA A 58 -23.99 5.53 13.10
N PRO A 59 -23.98 6.78 12.61
CA PRO A 59 -23.53 7.09 11.26
C PRO A 59 -22.00 6.99 11.16
N PHE A 60 -21.52 6.43 10.05
CA PHE A 60 -20.09 6.26 9.76
C PHE A 60 -19.68 7.10 8.55
N PHE A 61 -18.77 8.04 8.75
CA PHE A 61 -18.20 8.87 7.69
C PHE A 61 -16.71 8.59 7.55
N ARG A 62 -16.24 8.40 6.31
CA ARG A 62 -14.81 8.21 6.00
C ARG A 62 -14.46 9.03 4.77
N TYR A 63 -13.58 9.99 4.98
CA TYR A 63 -13.04 10.81 3.90
C TYR A 63 -11.62 10.34 3.58
N SER A 64 -11.43 9.79 2.40
CA SER A 64 -10.14 9.30 1.92
C SER A 64 -10.01 9.58 0.42
N PRO A 65 -9.33 10.67 0.02
CA PRO A 65 -9.17 11.01 -1.39
C PRO A 65 -8.29 9.96 -2.08
N GLN A 66 -8.70 9.51 -3.26
CA GLN A 66 -7.86 8.62 -4.06
C GLN A 66 -6.75 9.42 -4.74
N LEU A 67 -5.50 9.09 -4.42
CA LEU A 67 -4.36 9.74 -5.03
C LEU A 67 -4.15 9.21 -6.45
N SER A 68 -3.95 10.11 -7.41
CA SER A 68 -3.69 9.76 -8.82
C SER A 68 -2.32 9.12 -9.05
N THR A 69 -1.41 9.26 -8.07
CA THR A 69 -0.02 8.82 -8.17
C THR A 69 0.45 8.31 -6.82
N ALA A 70 1.26 7.26 -6.82
CA ALA A 70 1.91 6.78 -5.60
C ALA A 70 2.95 7.82 -5.14
N ILE A 71 2.89 8.18 -3.87
CA ILE A 71 3.74 9.23 -3.30
C ILE A 71 4.40 8.66 -2.06
N ASP A 72 5.72 8.81 -2.02
CA ASP A 72 6.54 8.32 -0.93
C ASP A 72 6.32 9.19 0.32
N LEU A 73 6.55 8.60 1.49
CA LEU A 73 6.32 9.27 2.77
C LEU A 73 7.26 10.46 2.99
N ASP A 74 8.46 10.42 2.40
CA ASP A 74 9.51 11.43 2.46
C ASP A 74 9.54 12.34 1.23
N GLU A 75 8.43 12.43 0.49
CA GLU A 75 8.33 13.32 -0.68
C GLU A 75 8.48 14.80 -0.28
N THR A 76 9.33 15.51 -1.03
CA THR A 76 9.65 16.93 -0.80
C THR A 76 9.47 17.80 -2.04
N ASP A 77 9.08 17.21 -3.18
CA ASP A 77 8.74 17.96 -4.39
C ASP A 77 7.41 18.70 -4.22
N ASP A 78 7.50 20.03 -4.12
CA ASP A 78 6.37 20.93 -4.00
C ASP A 78 5.30 20.70 -5.08
N VAL A 79 5.68 20.38 -6.32
CA VAL A 79 4.73 20.20 -7.42
C VAL A 79 3.85 18.98 -7.16
N LYS A 80 4.43 17.88 -6.67
CA LYS A 80 3.67 16.67 -6.32
C LYS A 80 2.78 16.92 -5.12
N LEU A 81 3.29 17.59 -4.10
CA LEU A 81 2.51 17.93 -2.89
C LEU A 81 1.31 18.81 -3.22
N ILE A 82 1.50 19.84 -4.06
CA ILE A 82 0.42 20.71 -4.53
C ILE A 82 -0.64 19.90 -5.28
N ASN A 83 -0.23 18.96 -6.13
CA ASN A 83 -1.18 18.10 -6.84
C ASN A 83 -2.02 17.21 -5.91
N ILE A 84 -1.42 16.65 -4.85
CA ILE A 84 -2.17 15.91 -3.81
C ILE A 84 -3.19 16.81 -3.14
N MET A 85 -2.75 18.00 -2.72
CA MET A 85 -3.61 18.96 -2.01
C MET A 85 -4.78 19.38 -2.90
N TRP A 86 -4.51 19.63 -4.18
CA TRP A 86 -5.53 19.97 -5.16
C TRP A 86 -6.52 18.81 -5.37
N GLY A 87 -6.03 17.59 -5.60
CA GLY A 87 -6.89 16.42 -5.73
C GLY A 87 -7.77 16.19 -4.50
N THR A 88 -7.21 16.37 -3.31
CA THR A 88 -7.94 16.30 -2.04
C THR A 88 -9.03 17.37 -1.95
N LYS A 89 -8.74 18.60 -2.38
CA LYS A 89 -9.73 19.69 -2.41
C LYS A 89 -10.89 19.39 -3.35
N VAL A 90 -10.59 18.85 -4.53
CA VAL A 90 -11.61 18.44 -5.51
C VAL A 90 -12.50 17.35 -4.92
N TYR A 91 -11.91 16.31 -4.33
CA TYR A 91 -12.65 15.24 -3.65
C TYR A 91 -13.58 15.76 -2.55
N MET A 92 -13.09 16.65 -1.67
CA MET A 92 -13.92 17.22 -0.60
C MET A 92 -15.06 18.09 -1.13
N ASN A 93 -14.86 18.75 -2.27
CA ASN A 93 -15.92 19.52 -2.93
C ASN A 93 -17.02 18.61 -3.49
N GLU A 94 -16.66 17.43 -4.03
CA GLU A 94 -17.62 16.42 -4.48
C GLU A 94 -18.40 15.81 -3.31
N GLU A 95 -17.73 15.56 -2.19
CA GLU A 95 -18.30 14.97 -0.98
C GLU A 95 -18.99 16.00 -0.05
N ASN A 96 -19.15 17.25 -0.51
CA ASN A 96 -19.66 18.36 0.32
C ASN A 96 -21.03 18.04 0.96
N SER A 97 -21.91 17.33 0.26
CA SER A 97 -23.23 16.94 0.79
C SER A 97 -23.17 16.00 2.00
N SER A 98 -22.16 15.13 2.06
CA SER A 98 -21.91 14.21 3.17
C SER A 98 -21.26 14.94 4.34
N VAL A 99 -20.39 15.92 4.06
CA VAL A 99 -19.84 16.82 5.08
C VAL A 99 -20.95 17.66 5.72
N GLU A 100 -21.90 18.17 4.93
CA GLU A 100 -23.07 18.90 5.44
C GLU A 100 -23.93 18.03 6.39
N GLN A 101 -24.17 16.76 6.03
CA GLN A 101 -24.85 15.80 6.92
C GLN A 101 -24.07 15.59 8.22
N LEU A 102 -22.74 15.43 8.14
CA LEU A 102 -21.90 15.30 9.33
C LEU A 102 -21.98 16.55 10.23
N VAL A 103 -21.95 17.74 9.63
CA VAL A 103 -22.08 19.01 10.37
C VAL A 103 -23.46 19.14 11.02
N GLU A 104 -24.53 18.69 10.37
CA GLU A 104 -25.88 18.67 10.95
C GLU A 104 -25.97 17.73 12.16
N LEU A 105 -25.33 16.55 12.09
CA LEU A 105 -25.30 15.58 13.18
C LEU A 105 -24.47 16.02 14.40
N LEU A 106 -23.53 16.95 14.22
CA LEU A 106 -22.66 17.48 15.29
C LEU A 106 -23.19 18.75 15.96
N LYS A 107 -24.25 19.35 15.43
CA LYS A 107 -24.92 20.52 16.02
C LYS A 107 -25.77 20.11 17.23
#